data_AF-A0A1B1PWQ1-F1
#
_entry.id   AF-A0A1B1PWQ1-F1
#
_cell.length_a   1.000
_cell.length_b   1.000
_cell.length_c   1.000
_cell.angle_alpha   90.00
_cell.angle_beta   90.00
_cell.angle_gamma   90.00
#
_symmetry.space_group_name_H-M   'P 1'
#
loop_
_entity.id
_entity.type
_entity.pdbx_description
1 polymer ?
#
loop_
_entity_poly.entity_id
_entity_poly.type
_entity_poly.pdbx_seq_one_letter_code
_entity_poly.pdbx_strand_id
1 'polypeptide(L)'
;MPRQKQGRKLMLPNPEMAPDLPEFDPETGVALSELPERNWVSDHAVKRIRKRLGVPKKAAQREAERALDGAKISDFVGQFRRHLDWLRHRHGVGATYRVTSNAIFAFQYGDLATVLPIPAQYRNTVNAQLKRMENSEFLPASASA
;
A
#
# COMPACT_ATOMS: atom_id res chain seq x y z
N MET A 1 20.71 -41.09 -42.40
CA MET A 1 19.44 -41.29 -41.66
C MET A 1 19.45 -40.42 -40.39
N PRO A 2 18.94 -39.18 -40.42
CA PRO A 2 18.85 -38.36 -39.21
C PRO A 2 17.52 -38.60 -38.46
N ARG A 3 17.60 -38.94 -37.17
CA ARG A 3 16.44 -39.07 -36.27
C ARG A 3 15.88 -37.68 -35.96
N GLN A 4 14.66 -37.41 -36.41
CA GLN A 4 13.90 -36.23 -36.03
C GLN A 4 13.61 -36.26 -34.52
N LYS A 5 14.05 -35.24 -33.77
CA LYS A 5 13.63 -35.03 -32.38
C LYS A 5 12.25 -34.38 -32.39
N GLN A 6 11.22 -35.15 -32.09
CA GLN A 6 9.87 -34.65 -31.89
C GLN A 6 9.84 -33.84 -30.58
N GLY A 7 9.57 -32.54 -30.71
CA GLY A 7 9.45 -31.64 -29.56
C GLY A 7 8.35 -32.11 -28.63
N ARG A 8 8.68 -32.27 -27.34
CA ARG A 8 7.70 -32.44 -26.27
C ARG A 8 6.83 -31.19 -26.24
N LYS A 9 5.59 -31.31 -26.70
CA LYS A 9 4.52 -30.34 -26.49
C LYS A 9 4.40 -30.17 -24.97
N LEU A 10 4.80 -29.02 -24.42
CA LEU A 10 4.49 -28.68 -23.03
C LEU A 10 2.96 -28.70 -22.93
N MET A 11 2.42 -29.71 -22.24
CA MET A 11 1.06 -29.66 -21.74
C MET A 11 1.02 -28.50 -20.76
N LEU A 12 0.33 -27.43 -21.13
CA LEU A 12 -0.12 -26.45 -20.15
C LEU A 12 -0.98 -27.23 -19.13
N PRO A 13 -0.70 -27.14 -17.83
CA PRO A 13 -1.53 -27.80 -16.84
C PRO A 13 -2.96 -27.27 -16.93
N ASN A 14 -3.90 -28.19 -16.82
CA ASN A 14 -5.34 -27.98 -16.82
C ASN A 14 -5.72 -26.85 -15.83
N PRO A 15 -6.55 -25.86 -16.20
CA PRO A 15 -6.91 -24.73 -15.32
C PRO A 15 -7.81 -25.13 -14.13
N GLU A 16 -8.22 -26.39 -14.04
CA GLU A 16 -9.09 -26.91 -12.97
C GLU A 16 -8.33 -27.49 -11.77
N MET A 17 -6.99 -27.43 -11.76
CA MET A 17 -6.18 -27.90 -10.62
C MET A 17 -5.59 -26.71 -9.86
N ALA A 18 -6.45 -25.79 -9.41
CA ALA A 18 -6.10 -25.04 -8.21
C ALA A 18 -5.96 -26.09 -7.10
N PRO A 19 -4.81 -26.20 -6.41
CA PRO A 19 -4.78 -27.03 -5.21
C PRO A 19 -5.88 -26.52 -4.31
N ASP A 20 -6.81 -27.39 -3.89
CA ASP A 20 -7.79 -27.07 -2.86
C ASP A 20 -7.02 -26.37 -1.75
N LEU A 21 -7.17 -25.03 -1.67
CA LEU A 21 -6.60 -24.28 -0.58
C LEU A 21 -7.27 -24.90 0.64
N PRO A 22 -6.49 -25.52 1.54
CA PRO A 22 -7.07 -26.27 2.64
C PRO A 22 -8.03 -25.31 3.35
N GLU A 23 -9.31 -25.66 3.47
CA GLU A 23 -10.30 -24.76 4.10
C GLU A 23 -9.93 -24.45 5.56
N PHE A 24 -9.04 -25.25 6.13
CA PHE A 24 -8.55 -25.20 7.50
C PHE A 24 -7.03 -25.07 7.56
N ASP A 25 -6.54 -24.23 8.46
CA ASP A 25 -5.12 -24.12 8.76
C ASP A 25 -4.62 -25.45 9.38
N PRO A 26 -3.60 -26.12 8.81
CA PRO A 26 -3.13 -27.42 9.28
C PRO A 26 -2.46 -27.37 10.66
N GLU A 27 -2.05 -26.19 11.15
CA GLU A 27 -1.43 -26.04 12.48
C GLU A 27 -2.45 -25.78 13.59
N THR A 28 -3.58 -25.16 13.26
CA THR A 28 -4.58 -24.74 14.27
C THR A 28 -5.96 -25.38 14.10
N GLY A 29 -6.25 -25.99 12.95
CA GLY A 29 -7.54 -26.63 12.66
C GLY A 29 -8.72 -25.66 12.52
N VAL A 30 -8.43 -24.36 12.38
CA VAL A 30 -9.42 -23.29 12.27
C VAL A 30 -9.69 -23.02 10.79
N ALA A 31 -10.97 -22.78 10.43
CA ALA A 31 -11.32 -22.44 9.07
C ALA A 31 -10.59 -21.13 8.67
N LEU A 32 -10.07 -21.01 7.45
CA LEU A 32 -9.42 -19.78 6.99
C LEU A 32 -10.37 -18.56 7.06
N SER A 33 -11.68 -18.79 7.01
CA SER A 33 -12.72 -17.79 7.23
C SER A 33 -12.85 -17.30 8.68
N GLU A 34 -12.33 -18.07 9.65
CA GLU A 34 -12.38 -17.80 11.09
C GLU A 34 -11.03 -17.35 11.67
N LEU A 35 -9.95 -17.38 10.86
CA LEU A 35 -8.70 -16.77 11.26
C LEU A 35 -8.95 -15.27 11.53
N PRO A 36 -8.46 -14.73 12.67
CA PRO A 36 -8.63 -13.31 12.95
C PRO A 36 -8.07 -12.53 11.77
N GLU A 37 -8.86 -11.59 11.22
CA GLU A 37 -8.42 -10.77 10.10
C GLU A 37 -6.99 -10.31 10.35
N ARG A 38 -6.09 -10.69 9.44
CA ARG A 38 -4.66 -10.46 9.60
C ARG A 38 -4.49 -8.97 9.84
N ASN A 39 -4.10 -8.60 11.07
CA ASN A 39 -3.95 -7.21 11.45
C ASN A 39 -2.71 -6.64 10.76
N TRP A 40 -2.90 -6.24 9.51
CA TRP A 40 -1.89 -5.73 8.58
C TRP A 40 -1.28 -4.40 9.06
N VAL A 41 -1.84 -3.81 10.12
CA VAL A 41 -1.24 -2.68 10.83
C VAL A 41 -0.39 -3.19 11.98
N SER A 42 0.94 -3.05 11.85
CA SER A 42 1.87 -3.44 12.91
C SER A 42 1.62 -2.67 14.21
N ASP A 43 1.90 -3.29 15.37
CA ASP A 43 1.84 -2.61 16.68
C ASP A 43 2.70 -1.35 16.74
N HIS A 44 3.83 -1.37 16.03
CA HIS A 44 4.69 -0.19 15.89
C HIS A 44 3.95 0.94 15.17
N ALA A 45 3.28 0.65 14.04
CA ALA A 45 2.47 1.64 13.33
C ALA A 45 1.33 2.18 14.20
N VAL A 46 0.58 1.32 14.90
CA VAL A 46 -0.48 1.75 15.84
C VAL A 46 0.05 2.73 16.88
N LYS A 47 1.21 2.43 17.48
CA LYS A 47 1.86 3.32 18.46
C LYS A 47 2.24 4.67 17.85
N ARG A 48 2.67 4.68 16.58
CA ARG A 48 3.07 5.91 15.87
C ARG A 48 1.88 6.75 15.46
N ILE A 49 0.79 6.14 14.99
CA ILE A 49 -0.49 6.80 14.72
C ILE A 49 -0.99 7.52 15.98
N ARG A 50 -1.04 6.81 17.11
CA ARG A 50 -1.45 7.42 18.40
C ARG A 50 -0.60 8.62 18.77
N LYS A 51 0.74 8.50 18.69
CA LYS A 51 1.66 9.57 19.10
C LYS A 51 1.70 10.76 18.15
N ARG A 52 1.45 10.57 16.85
CA ARG A 52 1.66 11.59 15.81
C ARG A 52 0.37 12.23 15.34
N LEU A 53 -0.68 11.43 15.22
CA LEU A 53 -2.00 11.86 14.73
C LEU A 53 -3.00 12.07 15.88
N GLY A 54 -2.70 11.60 17.09
CA GLY A 54 -3.62 11.67 18.23
C GLY A 54 -4.82 10.71 18.12
N VAL A 55 -4.81 9.82 17.13
CA VAL A 55 -5.92 8.89 16.83
C VAL A 55 -5.89 7.71 17.81
N PRO A 56 -7.03 7.29 18.40
CA PRO A 56 -7.07 6.16 19.33
C PRO A 56 -6.77 4.82 18.64
N LYS A 57 -6.30 3.81 19.40
CA LYS A 57 -5.93 2.48 18.87
C LYS A 57 -7.02 1.87 17.98
N LYS A 58 -8.29 1.98 18.39
CA LYS A 58 -9.45 1.43 17.65
C LYS A 58 -9.67 2.10 16.27
N ALA A 59 -9.22 3.34 16.10
CA ALA A 59 -9.34 4.07 14.84
C ALA A 59 -8.06 4.01 13.99
N ALA A 60 -6.98 3.39 14.49
CA ALA A 60 -5.71 3.29 13.76
C ALA A 60 -5.86 2.48 12.46
N GLN A 61 -6.68 1.44 12.47
CA GLN A 61 -6.96 0.63 11.29
C GLN A 61 -7.73 1.42 10.24
N ARG A 62 -8.80 2.11 10.62
CA ARG A 62 -9.56 3.01 9.72
C ARG A 62 -8.68 4.12 9.12
N GLU A 63 -7.76 4.65 9.91
CA GLU A 63 -6.82 5.67 9.42
C GLU A 63 -5.80 5.07 8.43
N ALA A 64 -5.36 3.84 8.67
CA ALA A 64 -4.50 3.12 7.74
C ALA A 64 -5.23 2.80 6.42
N GLU A 65 -6.49 2.38 6.49
CA GLU A 65 -7.36 2.15 5.32
C GLU A 65 -7.49 3.43 4.49
N ARG A 66 -7.85 4.55 5.13
CA ARG A 66 -7.89 5.86 4.46
C ARG A 66 -6.55 6.24 3.83
N ALA A 67 -5.43 5.86 4.44
CA ALA A 67 -4.11 6.12 3.89
C ALA A 67 -3.77 5.27 2.67
N LEU A 68 -4.38 4.10 2.47
CA LEU A 68 -4.19 3.29 1.25
C LEU A 68 -4.69 4.02 0.00
N ASP A 69 -5.79 4.76 0.15
CA ASP A 69 -6.35 5.63 -0.89
C ASP A 69 -5.60 6.97 -1.01
N GLY A 70 -4.62 7.22 -0.15
CA GLY A 70 -3.81 8.43 -0.17
C GLY A 70 -2.92 8.55 -1.41
N ALA A 71 -2.41 9.77 -1.61
CA ALA A 71 -1.56 10.10 -2.75
C ALA A 71 -0.28 9.26 -2.76
N LYS A 72 0.07 8.76 -3.94
CA LYS A 72 1.30 8.01 -4.18
C LYS A 72 2.46 8.98 -4.33
N ILE A 73 3.67 8.45 -4.23
CA ILE A 73 4.89 9.23 -4.48
C ILE A 73 4.85 9.86 -5.88
N SER A 74 4.30 9.16 -6.88
CA SER A 74 4.21 9.62 -8.29
C SER A 74 3.47 10.94 -8.45
N ASP A 75 2.57 11.24 -7.53
CA ASP A 75 1.64 12.36 -7.67
C ASP A 75 2.30 13.66 -7.21
N PHE A 76 3.38 13.55 -6.42
CA PHE A 76 4.16 14.70 -5.95
C PHE A 76 5.29 15.06 -6.92
N VAL A 77 5.57 16.36 -7.00
CA VAL A 77 6.66 16.93 -7.80
C VAL A 77 7.57 17.83 -6.96
N GLY A 78 8.80 18.07 -7.45
CA GLY A 78 9.73 19.04 -6.87
C GLY A 78 10.48 18.53 -5.62
N GLN A 79 10.72 19.41 -4.64
CA GLN A 79 11.55 19.10 -3.48
C GLN A 79 10.92 18.04 -2.55
N PHE A 80 9.60 18.03 -2.40
CA PHE A 80 8.93 17.03 -1.57
C PHE A 80 9.01 15.63 -2.18
N ARG A 81 8.90 15.52 -3.51
CA ARG A 81 9.15 14.27 -4.24
C ARG A 81 10.55 13.73 -3.97
N ARG A 82 11.58 14.59 -4.06
CA ARG A 82 12.97 14.21 -3.73
C ARG A 82 13.12 13.73 -2.29
N HIS A 83 12.40 14.33 -1.34
CA HIS A 83 12.39 13.87 0.05
C HIS A 83 11.79 12.47 0.18
N LEU A 84 10.68 12.17 -0.49
CA LEU A 84 10.07 10.84 -0.50
C LEU A 84 10.97 9.81 -1.20
N ASP A 85 11.63 10.20 -2.29
CA ASP A 85 12.61 9.34 -2.96
C ASP A 85 13.77 9.00 -2.01
N TRP A 86 14.31 9.98 -1.29
CA TRP A 86 15.33 9.73 -0.27
C TRP A 86 14.86 8.76 0.82
N LEU A 87 13.62 8.90 1.31
CA LEU A 87 13.03 7.95 2.26
C LEU A 87 12.96 6.53 1.67
N ARG A 88 12.57 6.39 0.41
CA ARG A 88 12.53 5.09 -0.28
C ARG A 88 13.91 4.43 -0.34
N HIS A 89 14.94 5.18 -0.70
CA HIS A 89 16.31 4.65 -0.73
C HIS A 89 16.81 4.24 0.65
N ARG A 90 16.42 4.96 1.71
CA ARG A 90 16.83 4.67 3.09
C ARG A 90 16.19 3.41 3.67
N HIS A 91 14.94 3.13 3.32
CA HIS A 91 14.16 2.03 3.90
C HIS A 91 14.17 0.73 3.07
N GLY A 92 14.83 0.74 1.90
CA GLY A 92 15.04 -0.46 1.08
C GLY A 92 13.90 -0.81 0.13
N VAL A 93 14.07 -1.94 -0.56
CA VAL A 93 13.15 -2.45 -1.59
C VAL A 93 11.87 -2.97 -0.95
N GLY A 94 10.70 -2.64 -1.52
CA GLY A 94 9.39 -3.08 -1.04
C GLY A 94 8.63 -2.08 -0.15
N ALA A 95 9.25 -0.93 0.16
CA ALA A 95 8.59 0.16 0.86
C ALA A 95 7.73 1.00 -0.11
N THR A 96 6.41 0.97 0.09
CA THR A 96 5.46 1.84 -0.61
C THR A 96 5.03 2.95 0.33
N TYR A 97 5.05 4.19 -0.16
CA TYR A 97 4.64 5.35 0.63
C TYR A 97 3.33 5.92 0.13
N ARG A 98 2.44 6.21 1.05
CA ARG A 98 1.22 6.98 0.82
C ARG A 98 1.25 8.25 1.64
N VAL A 99 0.76 9.33 1.07
CA VAL A 99 0.79 10.64 1.71
C VAL A 99 -0.65 11.12 1.87
N THR A 100 -0.96 11.54 3.09
CA THR A 100 -2.22 12.20 3.46
C THR A 100 -1.92 13.64 3.87
N SER A 101 -2.96 14.43 4.17
CA SER A 101 -2.80 15.79 4.70
C SER A 101 -2.03 15.85 6.03
N ASN A 102 -2.07 14.78 6.82
CA ASN A 102 -1.51 14.78 8.16
C ASN A 102 -0.13 14.08 8.26
N ALA A 103 0.06 12.98 7.54
CA ALA A 103 1.26 12.15 7.66
C ALA A 103 1.59 11.34 6.40
N ILE A 104 2.82 10.84 6.39
CA ILE A 104 3.35 9.90 5.41
C ILE A 104 3.24 8.49 6.00
N PHE A 105 2.56 7.59 5.33
CA PHE A 105 2.36 6.20 5.72
C PHE A 105 3.32 5.32 4.91
N ALA A 106 4.11 4.52 5.60
CA ALA A 106 5.09 3.62 5.01
C ALA A 106 4.61 2.18 5.14
N PHE A 107 4.29 1.58 3.99
CA PHE A 107 3.84 0.21 3.85
C PHE A 107 5.02 -0.66 3.42
N GLN A 108 5.18 -1.82 4.01
CA GLN A 108 6.23 -2.77 3.68
C GLN A 108 5.58 -4.12 3.36
N TYR A 109 5.74 -4.60 2.12
CA TYR A 109 5.12 -5.85 1.63
C TYR A 109 3.59 -5.96 1.84
N GLY A 110 2.89 -4.82 1.89
CA GLY A 110 1.43 -4.75 2.09
C GLY A 110 1.02 -4.36 3.52
N ASP A 111 1.89 -4.51 4.50
CA ASP A 111 1.59 -4.18 5.90
C ASP A 111 2.01 -2.73 6.24
N LEU A 112 1.24 -2.06 7.10
CA LEU A 112 1.63 -0.74 7.60
C LEU A 112 2.73 -0.89 8.65
N ALA A 113 3.95 -0.57 8.24
CA ALA A 113 5.15 -0.68 9.07
C ALA A 113 5.34 0.55 9.97
N THR A 114 5.20 1.77 9.43
CA THR A 114 5.34 3.00 10.22
C THR A 114 4.62 4.21 9.63
N VAL A 115 4.38 5.21 10.47
CA VAL A 115 3.81 6.51 10.09
C VAL A 115 4.82 7.59 10.41
N LEU A 116 5.19 8.42 9.44
CA LEU A 116 6.17 9.51 9.49
C LEU A 116 5.48 10.89 9.41
N PRO A 117 5.90 11.89 10.20
CA PRO A 117 5.37 13.24 10.08
C PRO A 117 5.88 13.91 8.80
N ILE A 118 5.06 14.76 8.20
CA ILE A 118 5.50 15.61 7.11
C ILE A 118 6.42 16.70 7.68
N PRO A 119 7.66 16.85 7.15
CA PRO A 119 8.56 17.92 7.57
C PRO A 119 7.90 19.29 7.43
N ALA A 120 8.08 20.17 8.43
CA ALA A 120 7.39 21.47 8.49
C ALA A 120 7.55 22.30 7.21
N GLN A 121 8.76 22.29 6.63
CA GLN A 121 9.10 22.98 5.39
C GLN A 121 8.27 22.57 4.17
N TYR A 122 7.68 21.36 4.17
CA TYR A 122 6.91 20.84 3.04
C TYR A 122 5.40 20.86 3.27
N ARG A 123 4.91 21.15 4.48
CA ARG A 123 3.47 21.05 4.81
C ARG A 123 2.59 21.86 3.88
N ASN A 124 2.95 23.11 3.62
CA ASN A 124 2.15 24.00 2.77
C ASN A 124 2.14 23.50 1.31
N THR A 125 3.30 23.08 0.80
CA THR A 125 3.44 22.54 -0.56
C THR A 125 2.64 21.26 -0.75
N VAL A 126 2.69 20.35 0.23
CA VAL A 126 1.94 19.09 0.21
C VAL A 126 0.45 19.35 0.23
N ASN A 127 -0.03 20.20 1.15
CA ASN A 127 -1.44 20.54 1.25
C ASN A 127 -1.97 21.22 -0.03
N ALA A 128 -1.16 22.08 -0.66
CA ALA A 128 -1.53 22.70 -1.92
C ALA A 128 -1.61 21.69 -3.07
N GLN A 129 -0.68 20.72 -3.14
CA GLN A 129 -0.70 19.68 -4.17
C GLN A 129 -1.86 18.70 -3.96
N LEU A 130 -2.13 18.27 -2.73
CA LEU A 130 -3.27 17.40 -2.41
C LEU A 130 -4.60 18.05 -2.78
N LYS A 131 -4.81 19.33 -2.43
CA LYS A 131 -6.02 20.07 -2.81
C LYS A 131 -6.21 20.17 -4.33
N ARG A 132 -5.12 20.30 -5.09
CA ARG A 132 -5.18 20.31 -6.57
C ARG A 132 -5.63 18.95 -7.11
N MET A 133 -5.20 17.86 -6.49
CA MET A 133 -5.60 16.51 -6.87
C MET A 133 -7.09 16.29 -6.57
N GLU A 134 -7.54 16.63 -5.35
CA GLU A 134 -8.96 16.57 -4.96
C GLU A 134 -9.83 17.37 -5.94
N ASN A 135 -9.43 18.61 -6.26
CA ASN A 135 -10.18 19.45 -7.19
C ASN A 135 -10.17 18.91 -8.64
N SER A 136 -9.13 18.18 -9.05
CA SER A 136 -9.04 17.60 -10.39
C SER A 136 -9.93 16.37 -10.58
N GLU A 137 -10.17 15.59 -9.51
CA GLU A 137 -11.13 14.48 -9.54
C GLU A 137 -12.58 14.96 -9.56
N PHE A 138 -12.85 16.18 -9.08
CA PHE A 138 -14.19 16.79 -9.05
C PHE A 138 -14.59 17.54 -10.33
N LEU A 139 -13.71 17.67 -11.32
CA LEU A 139 -14.07 18.20 -12.64
C LEU A 139 -14.30 17.03 -13.62
N PRO A 140 -15.53 16.51 -13.76
CA PRO A 140 -15.81 15.58 -14.85
C PRO A 140 -15.51 16.27 -16.18
N ALA A 141 -15.02 15.48 -17.13
CA ALA A 141 -14.54 15.86 -18.46
C ALA A 141 -15.61 16.46 -19.40
N SER A 142 -16.41 17.43 -18.95
CA SER A 142 -17.46 18.11 -19.73
C SER A 142 -17.11 19.57 -20.07
N ALA A 143 -15.87 20.00 -19.86
CA ALA A 143 -15.39 21.33 -20.24
C ALA A 143 -14.43 21.26 -21.44
N SER A 144 -14.89 20.65 -22.52
CA SER A 144 -14.29 20.77 -23.85
C SER A 144 -15.41 21.09 -24.81
N ALA A 145 -15.71 22.38 -24.97
CA ALA A 145 -16.58 22.93 -26.01
C ALA A 145 -15.72 23.38 -27.19
#